data_AF-A0A1Y5L767-F1
#
_entry.id   AF-A0A1Y5L767-F1
#
_cell.length_a   1.000
_cell.length_b   1.000
_cell.length_c   1.000
_cell.angle_alpha   90.00
_cell.angle_beta   90.00
_cell.angle_gamma   90.00
#
_symmetry.space_group_name_H-M   'P 1'
#
loop_
_entity.id
_entity.type
_entity.pdbx_description
1 polymer ?
#
loop_
_entity_poly.entity_id
_entity_poly.type
_entity_poly.pdbx_seq_one_letter_code
_entity_poly.pdbx_strand_id
1 'polypeptide(L)'
;MTTVVNGVTLASEPLARNDRARSNIDVVIEFFSLYLRDKERFYALWVDDEPEVLTPYVANDVATCQIGSHRGWAAVRAFWDPIHDDMQGRFDWYIDGVIPGEDPDVVVVRSHSDVDVRTRGVWGDKHLSYQGRYVQIFRFEDGRVKSFEEYYDTAQLNAVYGA
;
A
#
# COMPACT_ATOMS: atom_id res chain seq x y z
N MET A 1 -3.33 -21.98 -7.81
CA MET A 1 -4.68 -21.52 -8.20
C MET A 1 -4.83 -20.13 -7.63
N THR A 2 -5.11 -19.13 -8.46
CA THR A 2 -5.28 -17.74 -8.03
C THR A 2 -6.73 -17.50 -7.60
N THR A 3 -6.93 -16.73 -6.53
CA THR A 3 -8.28 -16.37 -6.03
C THR A 3 -8.43 -14.85 -6.03
N VAL A 4 -9.58 -14.33 -6.44
CA VAL A 4 -9.88 -12.90 -6.35
C VAL A 4 -10.77 -12.65 -5.14
N VAL A 5 -10.32 -11.79 -4.22
CA VAL A 5 -11.06 -11.38 -3.02
C VAL A 5 -11.14 -9.87 -3.02
N ASN A 6 -12.36 -9.31 -3.03
CA ASN A 6 -12.60 -7.86 -3.07
C ASN A 6 -11.84 -7.11 -4.19
N GLY A 7 -11.59 -7.79 -5.32
CA GLY A 7 -10.84 -7.21 -6.45
C GLY A 7 -9.33 -7.16 -6.24
N VAL A 8 -8.79 -7.84 -5.23
CA VAL A 8 -7.36 -8.14 -5.05
C VAL A 8 -7.12 -9.57 -5.49
N THR A 9 -6.09 -9.80 -6.31
CA THR A 9 -5.73 -11.14 -6.76
C THR A 9 -4.73 -11.76 -5.79
N LEU A 10 -5.03 -12.95 -5.26
CA LEU A 10 -4.17 -13.70 -4.36
C LEU A 10 -3.54 -14.87 -5.11
N ALA A 11 -2.20 -15.00 -5.07
CA ALA A 11 -1.48 -16.12 -5.68
C ALA A 11 -1.74 -17.46 -4.95
N SER A 12 -2.05 -17.39 -3.66
CA SER A 12 -2.42 -18.51 -2.81
C SER A 12 -3.32 -18.05 -1.67
N GLU A 13 -4.08 -18.97 -1.08
CA GLU A 13 -4.84 -18.68 0.14
C GLU A 13 -3.89 -18.27 1.29
N PRO A 14 -4.14 -17.16 1.99
CA PRO A 14 -3.33 -16.76 3.12
C PRO A 14 -3.56 -17.75 4.27
N LEU A 15 -2.49 -18.41 4.72
CA LEU A 15 -2.58 -19.37 5.83
C LEU A 15 -2.01 -18.75 7.10
N ALA A 16 -2.85 -18.55 8.11
CA ALA A 16 -2.45 -18.24 9.48
C ALA A 16 -3.14 -19.20 10.45
N ARG A 17 -2.36 -19.79 11.37
CA ARG A 17 -2.89 -20.65 12.46
C ARG A 17 -3.43 -19.85 13.63
N ASN A 18 -2.98 -18.60 13.78
CA ASN A 18 -3.40 -17.68 14.81
C ASN A 18 -4.57 -16.83 14.29
N ASP A 19 -5.69 -16.80 15.02
CA ASP A 19 -6.91 -16.09 14.60
C ASP A 19 -6.72 -14.57 14.52
N ARG A 20 -5.89 -13.99 15.40
CA ARG A 20 -5.53 -12.56 15.36
C ARG A 20 -4.74 -12.22 14.10
N ALA A 21 -3.72 -13.03 13.78
CA ALA A 21 -2.98 -12.88 12.54
C ALA A 21 -3.89 -13.04 11.31
N ARG A 22 -4.84 -13.98 11.34
CA ARG A 22 -5.83 -14.15 10.26
C ARG A 22 -6.69 -12.90 10.08
N SER A 23 -7.24 -12.35 11.16
CA SER A 23 -8.01 -11.10 11.11
C SER A 23 -7.20 -9.93 10.57
N ASN A 24 -5.92 -9.81 10.94
CA ASN A 24 -5.04 -8.77 10.42
C ASN A 24 -4.78 -8.94 8.91
N ILE A 25 -4.69 -10.18 8.42
CA ILE A 25 -4.57 -10.45 6.98
C ILE A 25 -5.83 -10.04 6.21
N ASP A 26 -7.01 -10.23 6.79
CA ASP A 26 -8.27 -9.75 6.18
C ASP A 26 -8.24 -8.22 6.03
N VAL A 27 -7.71 -7.51 7.02
CA VAL A 27 -7.49 -6.05 6.97
C VAL A 27 -6.47 -5.66 5.89
N VAL A 28 -5.39 -6.42 5.71
CA VAL A 28 -4.44 -6.22 4.59
C VAL A 28 -5.14 -6.36 3.23
N ILE A 29 -5.96 -7.38 3.05
CA ILE A 29 -6.69 -7.60 1.79
C ILE A 29 -7.67 -6.45 1.57
N GLU A 30 -8.38 -6.02 2.61
CA GLU A 30 -9.27 -4.86 2.54
C GLU A 30 -8.50 -3.59 2.18
N PHE A 31 -7.34 -3.34 2.80
CA PHE A 31 -6.47 -2.21 2.49
C PHE A 31 -6.16 -2.09 0.99
N PHE A 32 -5.68 -3.17 0.37
CA PHE A 32 -5.40 -3.17 -1.07
C PHE A 32 -6.66 -3.07 -1.94
N SER A 33 -7.80 -3.59 -1.46
CA SER A 33 -9.07 -3.48 -2.17
C SER A 33 -9.64 -2.07 -2.24
N LEU A 34 -9.29 -1.23 -1.25
CA LEU A 34 -9.76 0.15 -1.12
C LEU A 34 -8.78 1.17 -1.74
N TYR A 35 -7.55 0.74 -2.06
CA TYR A 35 -6.52 1.56 -2.68
C TYR A 35 -7.05 2.23 -3.95
N LEU A 36 -6.99 3.57 -4.04
CA LEU A 36 -7.55 4.39 -5.13
C LEU A 36 -9.06 4.25 -5.37
N ARG A 37 -9.82 3.61 -4.47
CA ARG A 37 -11.26 3.38 -4.67
C ARG A 37 -12.13 4.08 -3.63
N ASP A 38 -11.91 3.81 -2.35
CA ASP A 38 -12.76 4.34 -1.27
C ASP A 38 -11.88 4.89 -0.14
N LYS A 39 -11.68 6.21 -0.19
CA LYS A 39 -10.81 6.95 0.72
C LYS A 39 -11.32 6.94 2.16
N GLU A 40 -12.63 7.01 2.36
CA GLU A 40 -13.23 7.02 3.70
C GLU A 40 -13.01 5.68 4.39
N ARG A 41 -13.37 4.59 3.71
CA ARG A 41 -13.17 3.24 4.24
C ARG A 41 -11.69 2.92 4.39
N PHE A 42 -10.83 3.38 3.47
CA PHE A 42 -9.39 3.19 3.56
C PHE A 42 -8.84 3.75 4.87
N TYR A 43 -9.22 4.98 5.24
CA TYR A 43 -8.79 5.59 6.50
C TYR A 43 -9.41 4.96 7.74
N ALA A 44 -10.59 4.34 7.64
CA ALA A 44 -11.21 3.62 8.75
C ALA A 44 -10.44 2.35 9.17
N LEU A 45 -9.53 1.84 8.32
CA LEU A 45 -8.66 0.71 8.66
C LEU A 45 -7.52 1.07 9.62
N TRP A 46 -7.23 2.35 9.80
CA TRP A 46 -6.08 2.83 10.57
C TRP A 46 -6.44 3.10 12.03
N VAL A 47 -5.44 3.05 12.89
CA VAL A 47 -5.56 3.50 14.28
C VAL A 47 -5.91 4.98 14.36
N ASP A 48 -6.57 5.38 15.45
CA ASP A 48 -6.90 6.78 15.68
C ASP A 48 -5.69 7.60 16.13
N ASP A 49 -4.76 7.00 16.88
CA ASP A 49 -3.61 7.67 17.47
C ASP A 49 -2.29 7.33 16.76
N GLU A 50 -1.53 8.37 16.38
CA GLU A 50 -0.22 8.29 15.74
C GLU A 50 -0.03 7.17 14.68
N PRO A 51 -0.82 7.16 13.58
CA PRO A 51 -0.54 6.24 12.47
C PRO A 51 0.76 6.60 11.75
N GLU A 52 1.37 5.64 11.06
CA GLU A 52 2.65 5.83 10.39
C GLU A 52 2.70 5.21 8.99
N VAL A 53 3.31 5.93 8.05
CA VAL A 53 3.74 5.42 6.74
C VAL A 53 5.26 5.53 6.66
N LEU A 54 5.92 4.44 6.29
CA LEU A 54 7.37 4.37 6.08
C LEU A 54 7.65 3.96 4.63
N THR A 55 8.52 4.71 3.97
CA THR A 55 8.98 4.47 2.60
C THR A 55 10.50 4.57 2.59
N PRO A 56 11.22 3.56 3.12
CA PRO A 56 12.67 3.68 3.35
C PRO A 56 13.48 3.94 2.08
N TYR A 57 12.98 3.50 0.93
CA TYR A 57 13.51 3.84 -0.38
C TYR A 57 12.72 5.01 -0.95
N VAL A 58 13.35 6.18 -0.99
CA VAL A 58 12.76 7.40 -1.53
C VAL A 58 13.09 7.57 -3.01
N ALA A 59 12.15 8.13 -3.78
CA ALA A 59 12.32 8.43 -5.19
C ALA A 59 12.59 9.94 -5.35
N ASN A 60 13.85 10.30 -5.61
CA ASN A 60 14.27 11.71 -5.67
C ASN A 60 13.55 12.51 -6.77
N ASP A 61 13.13 11.86 -7.86
CA ASP A 61 12.50 12.54 -9.00
C ASP A 61 10.97 12.61 -8.89
N VAL A 62 10.39 12.11 -7.78
CA VAL A 62 8.95 12.10 -7.53
C VAL A 62 8.67 12.87 -6.24
N ALA A 63 8.12 14.08 -6.37
CA ALA A 63 7.99 15.04 -5.27
C ALA A 63 7.29 14.47 -4.01
N THR A 64 6.28 13.63 -4.20
CA THR A 64 5.50 12.98 -3.14
C THR A 64 6.20 11.78 -2.48
N CYS A 65 7.30 11.29 -3.05
CA CYS A 65 8.03 10.10 -2.58
C CYS A 65 9.43 10.43 -2.03
N GLN A 66 9.72 11.70 -1.73
CA GLN A 66 11.00 12.14 -1.17
C GLN A 66 11.10 12.03 0.35
N ILE A 67 9.96 11.85 1.04
CA ILE A 67 9.90 11.70 2.49
C ILE A 67 9.81 10.20 2.80
N GLY A 68 10.71 9.71 3.67
CA GLY A 68 10.78 8.29 4.03
C GLY A 68 9.97 7.90 5.27
N SER A 69 9.41 8.88 5.99
CA SER A 69 8.66 8.64 7.23
C SER A 69 7.59 9.71 7.43
N HIS A 70 6.33 9.29 7.54
CA HIS A 70 5.17 10.13 7.78
C HIS A 70 4.50 9.66 9.07
N ARG A 71 4.54 10.47 10.13
CA ARG A 71 3.98 10.14 11.45
C ARG A 71 2.83 11.06 11.82
N GLY A 72 1.77 10.47 12.36
CA GLY A 72 0.55 11.16 12.73
C GLY A 72 -0.35 11.47 11.52
N TRP A 73 -1.64 11.65 11.81
CA TRP A 73 -2.67 11.78 10.78
C TRP A 73 -2.42 12.90 9.76
N ALA A 74 -1.84 14.02 10.18
CA ALA A 74 -1.52 15.11 9.25
C ALA A 74 -0.53 14.67 8.17
N ALA A 75 0.54 13.97 8.54
CA ALA A 75 1.56 13.50 7.61
C ALA A 75 1.09 12.29 6.80
N VAL A 76 0.33 11.37 7.43
CA VAL A 76 -0.25 10.19 6.75
C VAL A 76 -1.26 10.62 5.69
N ARG A 77 -2.13 11.61 5.97
CA ARG A 77 -3.03 12.18 4.97
C ARG A 77 -2.29 12.91 3.86
N ALA A 78 -1.24 13.67 4.19
CA ALA A 78 -0.42 14.32 3.16
C ALA A 78 0.23 13.33 2.18
N PHE A 79 0.48 12.09 2.61
CA PHE A 79 0.96 11.01 1.75
C PHE A 79 -0.16 10.38 0.91
N TRP A 80 -1.27 10.00 1.54
CA TRP A 80 -2.35 9.22 0.89
C TRP A 80 -3.36 10.07 0.11
N ASP A 81 -3.67 11.29 0.55
CA ASP A 81 -4.67 12.15 -0.10
C ASP A 81 -4.31 12.39 -1.58
N PRO A 82 -3.07 12.75 -1.95
CA PRO A 82 -2.71 12.91 -3.36
C PRO A 82 -2.84 11.62 -4.17
N ILE A 83 -2.66 10.45 -3.57
CA ILE A 83 -2.86 9.18 -4.27
C ILE A 83 -4.35 9.05 -4.60
N HIS A 84 -5.21 9.11 -3.58
CA HIS A 84 -6.66 8.98 -3.75
C HIS A 84 -7.30 10.06 -4.63
N ASP A 85 -6.83 11.31 -4.54
CA ASP A 85 -7.50 12.45 -5.15
C ASP A 85 -6.98 12.73 -6.57
N ASP A 86 -5.69 12.47 -6.83
CA ASP A 86 -5.03 12.90 -8.07
C ASP A 86 -4.60 11.77 -9.02
N MET A 87 -4.67 10.49 -8.62
CA MET A 87 -4.43 9.36 -9.53
C MET A 87 -5.73 8.75 -10.03
N GLN A 88 -5.89 8.67 -11.35
CA GLN A 88 -7.09 8.10 -11.99
C GLN A 88 -6.71 7.08 -13.05
N GLY A 89 -7.29 5.89 -12.97
CA GLY A 89 -7.04 4.81 -13.94
C GLY A 89 -7.01 3.44 -13.28
N ARG A 90 -6.26 2.52 -13.86
CA ARG A 90 -6.08 1.15 -13.34
C ARG A 90 -4.90 1.11 -12.38
N PHE A 91 -5.13 0.53 -11.22
CA PHE A 91 -4.09 0.20 -10.25
C PHE A 91 -4.47 -1.12 -9.57
N ASP A 92 -4.24 -2.22 -10.28
CA ASP A 92 -4.66 -3.53 -9.82
C ASP A 92 -3.58 -4.15 -8.94
N TRP A 93 -3.98 -4.66 -7.78
CA TRP A 93 -3.08 -5.26 -6.80
C TRP A 93 -3.12 -6.78 -6.84
N TYR A 94 -1.93 -7.37 -6.76
CA TYR A 94 -1.71 -8.81 -6.74
C TYR A 94 -0.84 -9.16 -5.52
N ILE A 95 -1.39 -9.95 -4.58
CA ILE A 95 -0.66 -10.44 -3.41
C ILE A 95 -0.03 -11.79 -3.79
N ASP A 96 1.30 -11.78 -3.93
CA ASP A 96 2.12 -12.95 -4.27
C ASP A 96 2.39 -13.84 -3.06
N GLY A 97 2.37 -13.27 -1.87
CA GLY A 97 2.49 -14.03 -0.64
C GLY A 97 2.28 -13.19 0.60
N VAL A 98 1.72 -13.84 1.62
CA VAL A 98 1.51 -13.27 2.96
C VAL A 98 2.33 -14.10 3.95
N ILE A 99 3.12 -13.44 4.77
CA ILE A 99 3.98 -14.05 5.78
C ILE A 99 3.58 -13.44 7.14
N PRO A 100 2.77 -14.14 7.94
CA PRO A 100 2.50 -13.74 9.32
C PRO A 100 3.79 -13.80 10.14
N GLY A 101 4.04 -12.77 10.96
CA GLY A 101 5.16 -12.76 11.90
C GLY A 101 4.96 -13.71 13.08
N GLU A 102 6.01 -13.88 13.89
CA GLU A 102 5.87 -14.49 15.23
C GLU A 102 4.97 -13.63 16.12
N ASP A 103 5.10 -12.31 15.99
CA ASP A 103 4.11 -11.35 16.48
C ASP A 103 2.89 -11.37 15.54
N PRO A 104 1.69 -11.75 16.03
CA PRO A 104 0.48 -11.78 15.21
C PRO A 104 0.03 -10.40 14.70
N ASP A 105 0.55 -9.31 15.28
CA ASP A 105 0.32 -7.93 14.84
C ASP A 105 1.32 -7.46 13.79
N VAL A 106 2.14 -8.36 13.24
CA VAL A 106 3.04 -8.06 12.13
C VAL A 106 2.73 -8.98 10.94
N VAL A 107 2.44 -8.39 9.79
CA VAL A 107 2.18 -9.11 8.54
C VAL A 107 3.10 -8.57 7.45
N VAL A 108 3.88 -9.45 6.83
CA VAL A 108 4.70 -9.11 5.66
C VAL A 108 3.99 -9.57 4.41
N VAL A 109 3.93 -8.71 3.40
CA VAL A 109 3.27 -8.95 2.12
C VAL A 109 4.31 -8.80 1.01
N ARG A 110 4.34 -9.77 0.10
CA ARG A 110 4.97 -9.60 -1.20
C ARG A 110 3.86 -9.39 -2.22
N SER A 111 3.98 -8.34 -3.02
CA SER A 111 2.96 -7.98 -3.99
C SER A 111 3.56 -7.38 -5.25
N HIS A 112 2.75 -7.33 -6.30
CA HIS A 112 2.98 -6.53 -7.48
C HIS A 112 1.70 -5.78 -7.87
N SER A 113 1.87 -4.78 -8.71
CA SER A 113 0.76 -4.01 -9.26
C SER A 113 0.82 -3.97 -10.79
N ASP A 114 -0.34 -3.76 -11.42
CA ASP A 114 -0.46 -3.33 -12.81
C ASP A 114 -1.03 -1.91 -12.81
N VAL A 115 -0.16 -0.95 -13.08
CA VAL A 115 -0.46 0.49 -13.02
C VAL A 115 -0.63 1.01 -14.44
N ASP A 116 -1.75 1.67 -14.69
CA ASP A 116 -2.04 2.48 -15.86
C ASP A 116 -2.92 3.66 -15.43
N VAL A 117 -2.28 4.74 -14.98
CA VAL A 117 -2.95 5.90 -14.36
C VAL A 117 -2.52 7.23 -14.98
N ARG A 118 -3.46 8.16 -15.03
CA ARG A 118 -3.20 9.58 -15.22
C ARG A 118 -3.08 10.22 -13.85
N THR A 119 -1.95 10.86 -13.59
CA THR A 119 -1.72 11.63 -12.38
C THR A 119 -2.06 13.09 -12.60
N ARG A 120 -2.29 13.83 -11.51
CA ARG A 120 -2.53 15.27 -11.51
C ARG A 120 -1.83 15.95 -10.34
N GLY A 121 -1.86 17.28 -10.31
CA GLY A 121 -1.49 18.06 -9.14
C GLY A 121 -0.02 17.85 -8.76
N VAL A 122 0.22 17.43 -7.52
CA VAL A 122 1.59 17.24 -6.98
C VAL A 122 2.40 16.17 -7.72
N TRP A 123 1.74 15.32 -8.52
CA TRP A 123 2.37 14.26 -9.31
C TRP A 123 2.79 14.70 -10.72
N GLY A 124 2.57 15.95 -11.11
CA GLY A 124 3.13 16.55 -12.33
C GLY A 124 2.44 16.16 -13.64
N ASP A 125 1.14 15.83 -13.61
CA ASP A 125 0.29 15.59 -14.79
C ASP A 125 0.82 14.53 -15.77
N LYS A 126 1.31 13.39 -15.25
CA LYS A 126 1.94 12.33 -16.05
C LYS A 126 1.00 11.16 -16.34
N HIS A 127 1.32 10.42 -17.40
CA HIS A 127 0.77 9.08 -17.62
C HIS A 127 1.79 8.07 -17.12
N LEU A 128 1.42 7.29 -16.10
CA LEU A 128 2.25 6.21 -15.60
C LEU A 128 1.68 4.89 -16.09
N SER A 129 2.50 4.10 -16.76
CA SER A 129 2.16 2.73 -17.13
C SER A 129 3.34 1.80 -16.85
N TYR A 130 3.22 0.95 -15.85
CA TYR A 130 4.27 0.03 -15.42
C TYR A 130 3.72 -1.06 -14.49
N GLN A 131 4.54 -2.08 -14.26
CA GLN A 131 4.28 -3.09 -13.23
C GLN A 131 5.21 -2.88 -12.05
N GLY A 132 4.65 -2.51 -10.89
CA GLY A 132 5.43 -2.33 -9.66
C GLY A 132 5.67 -3.65 -8.94
N ARG A 133 6.71 -3.71 -8.11
CA ARG A 133 7.02 -4.85 -7.24
C ARG A 133 7.37 -4.35 -5.85
N TYR A 134 6.80 -5.02 -4.84
CA TYR A 134 6.80 -4.50 -3.50
C TYR A 134 7.02 -5.58 -2.44
N VAL A 135 7.67 -5.17 -1.36
CA VAL A 135 7.56 -5.83 -0.07
C VAL A 135 6.96 -4.80 0.89
N GLN A 136 5.84 -5.16 1.52
CA GLN A 136 5.19 -4.30 2.50
C GLN A 136 5.14 -4.97 3.86
N ILE A 137 5.32 -4.20 4.92
CA ILE A 137 5.22 -4.65 6.30
C ILE A 137 4.10 -3.84 6.96
N PHE A 138 3.07 -4.55 7.41
CA PHE A 138 1.97 -4.00 8.17
C PHE A 138 2.19 -4.31 9.64
N ARG A 139 2.04 -3.30 10.49
CA ARG A 139 1.97 -3.45 11.95
C ARG A 139 0.60 -3.02 12.43
N PHE A 140 0.02 -3.78 13.36
CA PHE A 140 -1.34 -3.61 13.83
C PHE A 140 -1.40 -3.23 15.31
N GLU A 141 -2.47 -2.54 15.67
CA GLU A 141 -2.88 -2.31 17.05
C GLU A 141 -4.40 -2.51 17.09
N ASP A 142 -4.87 -3.41 17.94
CA ASP A 142 -6.29 -3.77 18.08
C ASP A 142 -7.03 -4.03 16.74
N GLY A 143 -6.36 -4.73 15.82
CA GLY A 143 -6.92 -5.09 14.52
C GLY A 143 -6.96 -3.95 13.49
N ARG A 144 -6.32 -2.81 13.78
CA ARG A 144 -6.20 -1.67 12.87
C ARG A 144 -4.75 -1.41 12.49
N VAL A 145 -4.54 -0.83 11.31
CA VAL A 145 -3.20 -0.50 10.81
C VAL A 145 -2.58 0.61 11.65
N LYS A 146 -1.53 0.28 12.40
CA LYS A 146 -0.69 1.24 13.13
C LYS A 146 0.40 1.81 12.24
N SER A 147 1.05 0.95 11.47
CA SER A 147 2.14 1.34 10.58
C SER A 147 2.09 0.54 9.28
N PHE A 148 2.32 1.22 8.16
CA PHE A 148 2.53 0.64 6.84
C PHE A 148 3.91 1.02 6.35
N GLU A 149 4.73 0.03 6.07
CA GLU A 149 6.09 0.22 5.58
C GLU A 149 6.24 -0.43 4.22
N GLU A 150 6.72 0.30 3.22
CA GLU A 150 6.77 -0.15 1.83
C GLU A 150 8.18 -0.03 1.23
N TYR A 151 8.60 -1.12 0.61
CA TYR A 151 9.84 -1.24 -0.16
C TYR A 151 9.49 -1.50 -1.61
N TYR A 152 10.02 -0.68 -2.52
CA TYR A 152 9.74 -0.76 -3.96
C TYR A 152 10.98 -0.37 -4.76
N ASP A 153 10.97 -0.71 -6.06
CA ASP A 153 12.06 -0.35 -6.98
C ASP A 153 11.98 1.13 -7.36
N THR A 154 12.74 1.96 -6.64
CA THR A 154 12.80 3.40 -6.90
C THR A 154 13.48 3.72 -8.23
N ALA A 155 14.38 2.86 -8.74
CA ALA A 155 15.01 3.06 -10.03
C ALA A 155 14.00 2.87 -11.17
N GLN A 156 13.14 1.87 -11.06
CA GLN A 156 12.01 1.69 -11.98
C GLN A 156 11.06 2.89 -11.93
N LEU A 157 10.66 3.33 -10.73
CA LEU A 157 9.74 4.47 -10.60
C LEU A 157 10.36 5.76 -11.17
N ASN A 158 11.62 6.06 -10.85
CA ASN A 158 12.34 7.20 -11.42
C ASN A 158 12.45 7.11 -12.94
N ALA A 159 12.68 5.92 -13.52
CA ALA A 159 12.73 5.76 -14.97
C ALA A 159 11.38 6.03 -15.64
N VAL A 160 10.26 5.61 -15.02
CA VAL A 160 8.90 5.89 -15.52
C VAL A 160 8.59 7.40 -15.43
N TYR A 161 9.06 8.08 -14.38
CA TYR A 161 8.89 9.52 -14.24
C TYR A 161 9.88 10.34 -15.07
N GLY A 162 11.09 9.86 -15.31
CA GLY A 162 12.14 10.57 -16.04
C GLY A 162 12.07 10.43 -17.56
N ALA A 163 11.27 9.48 -18.07
CA ALA A 163 10.94 9.32 -19.48
C ALA A 163 9.90 10.35 -19.95
#